data_AF-A0A958YSX1-F1
#
_entry.id   AF-A0A958YSX1-F1
#
_cell.length_a   1.000
_cell.length_b   1.000
_cell.length_c   1.000
_cell.angle_alpha   90.00
_cell.angle_beta   90.00
_cell.angle_gamma   90.00
#
_symmetry.space_group_name_H-M   'P 1'
#
loop_
_entity.id
_entity.type
_entity.pdbx_description
1 polymer ?
#
loop_
_entity_poly.entity_id
_entity_poly.type
_entity_poly.pdbx_seq_one_letter_code
_entity_poly.pdbx_strand_id
1 'polypeptide(L)' 'MLIIGIAGGTGSGKTTVVDQIVAELPEDEVCVISQDSYYHDTSVLAMDERRKINFDHPKAIDFNLLVSH' A
#
# COMPACT_ATOMS: atom_id res chain seq x y z
N MET A 1 -7.44 -12.84 -14.67
CA MET A 1 -6.68 -11.84 -13.90
C MET A 1 -5.96 -12.56 -12.78
N LEU A 2 -4.64 -12.48 -12.73
CA LEU A 2 -3.82 -13.04 -11.66
C LEU A 2 -3.48 -11.93 -10.68
N ILE A 3 -3.63 -12.17 -9.37
CA ILE A 3 -3.28 -11.22 -8.31
C ILE A 3 -2.21 -11.86 -7.45
N ILE A 4 -1.10 -11.14 -7.24
CA ILE A 4 0.01 -11.57 -6.38
C ILE A 4 0.08 -10.62 -5.20
N GLY A 5 -0.18 -11.13 -4.00
CA GLY A 5 -0.03 -10.37 -2.77
C GLY A 5 1.39 -10.46 -2.23
N ILE A 6 2.05 -9.31 -2.02
CA ILE A 6 3.39 -9.22 -1.44
C ILE A 6 3.28 -8.57 -0.06
N ALA A 7 3.51 -9.37 0.99
CA ALA A 7 3.41 -8.94 2.38
C ALA A 7 4.74 -9.09 3.13
N GLY A 8 4.91 -8.34 4.22
CA GLY A 8 6.15 -8.31 5.01
C GLY A 8 6.30 -7.02 5.82
N GLY A 9 7.20 -7.02 6.80
CA GLY A 9 7.45 -5.85 7.65
C GLY A 9 8.08 -4.67 6.91
N THR A 10 8.09 -3.50 7.54
CA THR A 10 8.80 -2.32 7.02
C THR A 10 10.29 -2.63 6.87
N GLY A 11 10.88 -2.25 5.73
CA GLY A 11 12.29 -2.51 5.43
C GLY A 11 12.62 -3.94 4.98
N SER A 12 11.63 -4.83 4.82
CA SER A 12 11.88 -6.21 4.38
C SER A 12 12.18 -6.39 2.88
N GLY A 13 12.30 -5.30 2.12
CA GLY A 13 12.60 -5.34 0.69
C GLY A 13 11.40 -5.55 -0.25
N LYS A 14 10.15 -5.40 0.22
CA LYS A 14 8.93 -5.58 -0.61
C LYS A 14 8.96 -4.75 -1.89
N THR A 15 9.25 -3.46 -1.78
CA THR A 15 9.33 -2.54 -2.91
C THR A 15 10.39 -3.00 -3.92
N THR A 16 11.56 -3.42 -3.43
CA THR A 16 12.62 -3.96 -4.29
C THR A 16 12.16 -5.19 -5.07
N VAL A 17 11.44 -6.11 -4.44
CA VAL A 17 10.90 -7.29 -5.12
C VAL A 17 9.88 -6.91 -6.19
N VAL A 18 8.97 -5.97 -5.88
CA VAL A 18 7.99 -5.45 -6.85
C VAL A 18 8.69 -4.82 -8.05
N ASP A 19 9.67 -3.94 -7.80
CA ASP A 19 10.39 -3.23 -8.86
C ASP A 19 11.14 -4.19 -9.79
N GLN A 20 11.75 -5.25 -9.26
CA GLN A 20 12.41 -6.28 -10.07
C GLN A 20 11.41 -7.06 -10.93
N ILE A 21 10.26 -7.46 -10.37
CA ILE A 21 9.22 -8.16 -11.12
C ILE A 21 8.69 -7.30 -12.26
N VAL A 22 8.42 -6.01 -12.00
CA VAL A 22 7.95 -5.07 -13.03
C VAL A 22 9.00 -4.87 -14.12
N ALA A 23 10.29 -4.82 -13.76
CA ALA A 23 11.38 -4.65 -14.73
C ALA A 23 11.60 -5.87 -15.64
N GLU A 24 11.21 -7.08 -15.19
CA GLU A 24 11.32 -8.31 -15.99
C GLU A 24 10.13 -8.57 -16.92
N LEU A 25 8.99 -7.91 -16.66
CA LEU A 25 7.75 -8.11 -17.41
C LEU A 25 7.58 -7.01 -18.48
N PRO A 26 6.86 -7.28 -19.58
CA PRO A 26 6.56 -6.26 -20.58
C PRO A 26 5.84 -5.06 -19.98
N GLU A 27 6.19 -3.87 -20.46
CA GLU A 27 5.46 -2.63 -20.13
C GLU A 27 3.96 -2.81 -20.46
N ASP A 28 3.09 -2.19 -19.66
CA ASP A 28 1.62 -2.24 -19.75
C ASP A 28 0.94 -3.60 -19.44
N GLU A 29 1.68 -4.66 -19.11
CA GLU A 29 1.07 -5.94 -18.69
C GLU A 29 0.86 -6.06 -17.18
N VAL A 30 1.47 -5.17 -16.38
CA VAL A 30 1.48 -5.24 -14.91
C VAL A 30 0.96 -3.95 -14.31
N CYS A 31 0.01 -4.07 -13.39
CA CYS A 31 -0.42 -2.97 -12.52
C CYS A 31 0.07 -3.23 -11.10
N VAL A 32 0.69 -2.22 -10.49
CA VAL A 32 1.13 -2.26 -9.09
C VAL A 32 0.16 -1.42 -8.25
N ILE A 33 -0.46 -2.06 -7.27
CA ILE A 33 -1.30 -1.41 -6.27
C ILE A 33 -0.58 -1.49 -4.92
N SER A 34 -0.25 -0.34 -4.34
CA SER A 34 0.34 -0.26 -3.00
C SER A 34 -0.77 -0.06 -1.95
N GLN A 35 -0.81 -0.91 -0.93
CA GLN A 35 -1.75 -0.76 0.19
C GLN A 35 -1.52 0.54 0.97
N ASP A 36 -0.28 1.04 1.02
CA ASP A 36 0.07 2.29 1.70
C ASP A 36 -0.59 3.51 1.04
N SER A 37 -0.99 3.42 -0.23
CA SER A 37 -1.74 4.47 -0.92
C SER A 37 -3.19 4.60 -0.44
N TYR A 38 -3.67 3.65 0.38
CA TYR A 38 -5.04 3.57 0.87
C TYR A 38 -5.15 3.82 2.37
N TYR A 39 -4.16 4.47 3.00
CA TYR A 39 -4.38 5.00 4.34
C TYR A 39 -5.51 6.04 4.32
N HIS A 40 -6.36 6.04 5.35
CA HIS A 40 -7.37 7.07 5.51
C HIS A 40 -6.75 8.47 5.50
N ASP A 41 -7.41 9.41 4.83
CA ASP A 41 -6.95 10.78 4.81
C ASP A 41 -7.03 11.39 6.23
N THR A 42 -5.90 11.91 6.69
CA THR A 42 -5.74 12.54 8.01
C THR A 42 -5.55 14.04 7.90
N SER A 43 -5.70 14.61 6.70
CA SER A 43 -5.53 16.04 6.41
C SER A 43 -6.38 16.95 7.31
N VAL A 44 -7.56 16.47 7.73
CA VAL A 44 -8.50 17.18 8.61
C VAL A 44 -8.09 17.20 10.09
N LEU A 45 -7.17 16.32 10.50
CA LEU A 45 -6.73 16.20 11.89
C LEU A 45 -5.59 17.16 12.21
N ALA A 46 -5.57 17.67 13.45
CA ALA A 46 -4.45 18.44 13.97
C ALA A 46 -3.18 17.57 14.11
N MET A 47 -1.99 18.17 14.06
CA MET A 47 -0.72 17.43 14.12
C MET A 47 -0.58 16.53 15.35
N ASP A 48 -1.06 16.98 16.51
CA ASP A 48 -1.01 16.18 17.75
C ASP A 48 -1.95 14.97 17.72
N GLU A 49 -3.02 15.02 16.93
CA GLU A 49 -3.92 13.88 16.72
C GLU A 49 -3.34 12.92 15.68
N ARG A 50 -2.76 13.43 14.59
CA ARG A 50 -2.08 12.61 13.57
C ARG A 50 -0.97 11.75 14.18
N ARG A 51 -0.23 12.29 15.14
CA ARG A 51 0.85 11.56 15.85
C ARG A 51 0.36 10.37 16.68
N LYS A 52 -0.93 10.30 17.01
CA LYS A 52 -1.52 9.19 17.78
C LYS A 52 -2.00 8.04 16.89
N ILE A 53 -1.94 8.20 15.57
CA ILE A 53 -2.41 7.19 14.62
C ILE A 53 -1.40 6.06 14.53
N ASN A 54 -1.89 4.85 14.72
CA ASN A 54 -1.14 3.63 14.46
C ASN A 54 -1.41 3.16 13.03
N PHE A 55 -0.47 3.43 12.12
CA PHE A 55 -0.57 3.05 10.71
C PHE A 55 -0.44 1.54 10.49
N ASP A 56 0.14 0.80 11.44
CA ASP A 56 0.22 -0.67 11.37
C ASP A 56 -1.11 -1.35 11.75
N HIS A 57 -2.07 -0.59 12.27
CA HIS A 57 -3.37 -1.12 12.63
C HIS A 57 -4.27 -1.27 11.38
N PRO A 58 -4.97 -2.39 11.17
CA PRO A 58 -5.81 -2.60 9.98
C PRO A 58 -6.82 -1.48 9.71
N LYS A 59 -7.40 -0.91 10.77
CA LYS A 59 -8.32 0.26 10.69
C LYS A 59 -7.72 1.54 10.11
N ALA A 60 -6.40 1.64 9.95
CA ALA A 60 -5.79 2.79 9.29
C ALA A 60 -6.01 2.77 7.77
N ILE A 61 -6.35 1.61 7.20
CA ILE A 61 -6.49 1.38 5.76
C ILE A 61 -7.96 1.42 5.35
N ASP A 62 -8.23 2.14 4.28
CA ASP A 62 -9.53 2.15 3.60
C ASP A 62 -9.66 0.92 2.67
N PHE A 63 -10.03 -0.21 3.27
CA PHE A 63 -10.23 -1.46 2.52
C PHE A 63 -11.38 -1.36 1.51
N ASN A 64 -12.37 -0.50 1.72
CA ASN A 64 -13.47 -0.34 0.77
C ASN A 64 -12.96 0.30 -0.52
N LEU A 65 -12.16 1.37 -0.39
CA LEU A 65 -11.52 2.02 -1.52
C LEU A 65 -10.55 1.07 -2.24
N LEU A 66 -9.75 0.31 -1.49
CA LEU A 66 -8.81 -0.67 -2.05
C LEU A 66 -9.51 -1.76 -2.87
N VAL A 67 -10.64 -2.28 -2.38
CA VAL A 67 -11.40 -3.34 -3.08
C VAL A 67 -12.15 -2.80 -4.30
N SER A 68 -12.47 -1.51 -4.34
CA SER A 68 -13.17 -0.90 -5.49
C SER A 68 -12.28 -0.59 -6.70
N HIS A 69 -10.96 -0.68 -6.55
CA HIS A 69 -9.97 -0.43 -7.60
C HIS A 69 -9.78 -1.67 -8.49
#